data_AF-A0A5J4P7I6-F1
#
_entry.id   AF-A0A5J4P7I6-F1
#
_cell.length_a   1.000
_cell.length_b   1.000
_cell.length_c   1.000
_cell.angle_alpha   90.00
_cell.angle_beta   90.00
_cell.angle_gamma   90.00
#
_symmetry.space_group_name_H-M   'P 1'
#
loop_
_entity.id
_entity.type
_entity.pdbx_description
1 polymer ?
#
loop_
_entity_poly.entity_id
_entity_poly.type
_entity_poly.pdbx_seq_one_letter_code
_entity_poly.pdbx_strand_id
1 'polypeptide(L)'
;MLVCHQAFFAKRSLAEPYELRYRFSADFDWCIRMMKKSQQVYNTRLTLIDYLDEGMTTQNRKASLKERFHIMTKHYGLISTVMHHIGFVFRLVTKPGQ
;
A
#
# COMPACT_ATOMS: atom_id res chain seq x y z
N MET A 1 5.12 -1.97 0.97
CA MET A 1 4.29 -1.99 -0.24
C MET A 1 5.21 -2.42 -1.36
N LEU A 2 4.88 -3.47 -2.12
CA LEU A 2 5.78 -3.99 -3.16
C LEU A 2 5.77 -3.17 -4.45
N VAL A 3 4.71 -2.36 -4.65
CA VAL A 3 4.57 -1.44 -5.77
C VAL A 3 4.40 -0.04 -5.19
N CYS A 4 5.33 0.87 -5.48
CA CYS A 4 5.21 2.26 -5.08
C CYS A 4 4.16 2.97 -5.96
N HIS A 5 3.32 3.82 -5.36
CA HIS A 5 2.37 4.64 -6.11
C HIS A 5 3.08 5.55 -7.14
N GLN A 6 4.33 5.92 -6.90
CA GLN A 6 5.13 6.76 -7.81
C GLN A 6 5.47 6.05 -9.13
N ALA A 7 5.51 4.71 -9.12
CA ALA A 7 5.72 3.89 -10.33
C ALA A 7 4.40 3.30 -10.86
N PHE A 8 3.26 3.80 -10.38
CA PHE A 8 1.94 3.27 -10.72
C PHE A 8 1.20 4.23 -11.66
N PHE A 9 0.85 3.74 -12.84
CA PHE A 9 0.13 4.52 -13.85
C PHE A 9 -1.29 3.96 -14.05
N ALA A 10 -2.29 4.75 -13.67
CA ALA A 10 -3.70 4.42 -13.90
C ALA A 10 -4.22 5.03 -15.21
N LYS A 11 -5.06 4.30 -15.94
CA LYS A 11 -5.83 4.87 -17.05
C LYS A 11 -6.71 6.00 -16.53
N ARG A 12 -6.63 7.19 -17.15
CA ARG A 12 -7.35 8.39 -16.69
C ARG A 12 -8.85 8.16 -16.49
N SER A 13 -9.50 7.40 -17.36
CA SER A 13 -10.94 7.11 -17.25
C SER A 13 -11.32 6.25 -16.04
N LEU A 14 -10.35 5.56 -15.41
CA LEU A 14 -10.55 4.76 -14.21
C LEU A 14 -10.13 5.51 -12.94
N ALA A 15 -9.32 6.57 -13.08
CA ALA A 15 -8.75 7.33 -11.98
C ALA A 15 -9.83 8.05 -11.18
N GLU A 16 -9.79 7.88 -9.86
CA GLU A 16 -10.66 8.57 -8.91
C GLU A 16 -9.86 9.47 -7.96
N PRO A 17 -10.49 10.39 -7.22
CA PRO A 17 -9.82 11.09 -6.14
C PRO A 17 -9.32 10.15 -5.03
N TYR A 18 -8.31 10.61 -4.30
CA TYR A 18 -7.86 9.99 -3.05
C TYR A 18 -8.92 10.11 -1.96
N GLU A 19 -8.98 9.12 -1.06
CA GLU A 19 -9.80 9.21 0.14
C GLU A 19 -9.05 10.02 1.21
N LEU A 20 -9.47 11.26 1.43
CA LEU A 20 -8.78 12.24 2.27
C LEU A 20 -8.86 11.93 3.79
N ARG A 21 -9.62 10.91 4.18
CA ARG A 21 -9.67 10.42 5.57
C ARG A 21 -8.35 9.76 5.98
N TYR A 22 -7.61 9.20 5.02
CA TYR A 22 -6.29 8.65 5.26
C TYR A 22 -5.25 9.76 5.11
N ARG A 23 -4.48 9.99 6.16
CA ARG A 23 -3.51 11.08 6.21
C ARG A 23 -2.13 10.64 5.74
N PHE A 24 -1.84 9.33 5.79
CA PHE A 24 -0.52 8.78 5.47
C PHE A 24 -0.56 7.63 4.46
N SER A 25 -1.73 7.07 4.17
CA SER A 25 -1.86 5.87 3.31
C SER A 25 -3.02 5.94 2.32
N ALA A 26 -3.40 7.15 1.91
CA ALA A 26 -4.42 7.37 0.88
C ALA A 26 -4.01 6.80 -0.49
N ASP A 27 -2.72 6.87 -0.81
CA ASP A 27 -2.10 6.27 -1.99
C ASP A 27 -2.30 4.74 -2.02
N PHE A 28 -2.15 4.08 -0.87
CA PHE A 28 -2.32 2.64 -0.72
C PHE A 28 -3.75 2.18 -1.00
N ASP A 29 -4.75 2.84 -0.41
CA ASP A 29 -6.18 2.59 -0.72
C ASP A 29 -6.48 2.83 -2.21
N TRP A 30 -5.98 3.95 -2.74
CA TRP A 30 -6.23 4.32 -4.12
C TRP A 30 -5.66 3.31 -5.12
N CYS A 31 -4.42 2.86 -4.95
CA CYS A 31 -3.84 1.82 -5.81
C CYS A 31 -4.70 0.56 -5.82
N ILE A 32 -5.22 0.11 -4.67
CA ILE A 32 -6.08 -1.07 -4.58
C ILE A 32 -7.39 -0.84 -5.36
N ARG A 33 -8.03 0.32 -5.19
CA ARG A 33 -9.25 0.68 -5.93
C ARG A 33 -9.01 0.70 -7.43
N MET A 34 -7.92 1.31 -7.88
CA MET A 34 -7.58 1.40 -9.30
C MET A 34 -7.31 0.02 -9.89
N MET A 35 -6.57 -0.85 -9.18
CA MET A 35 -6.33 -2.22 -9.61
C MET A 35 -7.62 -3.04 -9.69
N LYS A 36 -8.51 -2.93 -8.70
CA LYS A 36 -9.81 -3.64 -8.71
C LYS A 36 -10.73 -3.20 -9.84
N LYS A 37 -10.62 -1.96 -10.31
CA LYS A 37 -11.37 -1.44 -11.47
C LYS A 37 -10.74 -1.77 -12.80
N SER A 38 -9.45 -2.12 -12.82
CA SER A 38 -8.76 -2.42 -14.06
C SER A 38 -9.12 -3.82 -14.56
N GLN A 39 -9.33 -3.95 -15.85
CA GLN A 39 -9.48 -5.26 -16.50
C GLN A 39 -8.13 -5.97 -16.66
N GLN A 40 -7.05 -5.21 -16.76
CA GLN A 40 -5.70 -5.73 -17.00
C GLN A 40 -4.69 -4.94 -16.17
N VAL A 41 -3.73 -5.64 -15.57
CA VAL A 41 -2.62 -5.04 -14.84
C VAL A 41 -1.33 -5.57 -15.45
N TYR A 42 -0.46 -4.67 -15.90
CA TYR A 42 0.81 -5.03 -16.54
C TYR A 42 1.98 -4.53 -15.69
N ASN A 43 2.94 -5.42 -15.43
CA ASN A 43 4.21 -5.04 -14.83
C ASN A 43 5.20 -4.75 -15.96
N THR A 44 5.66 -3.50 -16.06
CA THR A 44 6.59 -3.07 -17.11
C THR A 44 7.94 -3.75 -17.03
N ARG A 45 8.34 -4.23 -15.84
CA ARG A 45 9.69 -4.76 -15.53
C ARG A 45 10.81 -3.75 -15.81
N LEU A 46 10.47 -2.47 -15.87
CA LEU A 46 11.41 -1.37 -16.04
C LEU A 46 11.53 -0.60 -14.73
N THR A 47 12.70 0.01 -14.51
CA THR A 47 12.86 1.03 -13.46
C THR A 47 12.24 2.33 -13.96
N LEU A 48 11.07 2.69 -13.42
CA LEU A 48 10.32 3.89 -13.84
C LEU A 48 10.59 5.12 -12.96
N ILE A 49 11.03 4.91 -11.73
CA ILE A 49 11.25 5.97 -10.75
C ILE A 49 12.41 5.60 -9.82
N ASP A 50 13.13 6.60 -9.36
CA ASP A 50 14.08 6.48 -8.26
C ASP A 50 13.45 7.06 -6.98
N TYR A 51 13.43 6.27 -5.90
CA TYR A 51 12.82 6.68 -4.64
C TYR A 51 13.86 7.41 -3.80
N LEU A 52 13.80 8.74 -3.82
CA LEU A 52 14.85 9.61 -3.27
C LEU A 52 14.82 9.65 -1.73
N ASP A 53 13.77 10.24 -1.16
CA ASP A 53 13.71 10.53 0.28
C ASP A 53 12.38 10.12 0.92
N GLU A 54 12.50 9.63 2.15
CA GLU A 54 11.37 9.39 3.05
C GLU A 54 10.82 10.71 3.61
N GLY A 55 9.59 10.69 4.15
CA GLY A 55 8.92 11.93 4.58
C GLY A 55 7.99 11.77 5.77
N MET A 56 6.89 12.51 5.76
CA MET A 56 5.88 12.56 6.84
C MET A 56 5.40 11.17 7.30
N THR A 57 5.31 10.21 6.37
CA THR A 57 4.89 8.84 6.63
C THR A 57 5.91 8.06 7.47
N THR A 58 7.20 8.33 7.32
CA THR A 58 8.26 7.69 8.12
C THR A 58 8.27 8.24 9.54
N GLN A 59 8.14 9.56 9.69
CA GLN A 59 8.03 10.19 11.00
C GLN A 59 6.77 9.69 11.76
N ASN A 60 5.71 9.36 11.03
CA ASN A 60 4.44 8.86 11.58
C ASN A 60 4.21 7.36 11.29
N ARG A 61 5.28 6.56 11.29
CA ARG A 61 5.25 5.14 10.87
C ARG A 61 4.14 4.33 11.53
N LYS A 62 3.93 4.48 12.85
CA LYS A 62 2.86 3.76 13.58
C LYS A 62 1.45 4.13 13.07
N ALA A 63 1.20 5.41 12.84
CA ALA A 63 -0.09 5.88 12.34
C ALA A 63 -0.35 5.38 10.91
N SER A 64 0.67 5.46 10.05
CA SER A 64 0.60 4.89 8.69
C SER A 64 0.34 3.38 8.71
N LEU A 65 1.01 2.61 9.57
CA LEU A 65 0.78 1.17 9.69
C LEU A 65 -0.66 0.86 10.13
N LYS A 66 -1.23 1.66 11.05
CA LYS A 66 -2.63 1.51 11.46
C LYS A 66 -3.60 1.79 10.31
N GLU A 67 -3.36 2.85 9.54
CA GLU A 67 -4.15 3.14 8.33
C GLU A 67 -4.05 2.01 7.31
N ARG A 68 -2.83 1.50 7.03
CA ARG A 68 -2.62 0.37 6.12
C ARG A 68 -3.36 -0.88 6.56
N PHE A 69 -3.30 -1.22 7.84
CA PHE A 69 -4.04 -2.35 8.38
C PHE A 69 -5.54 -2.17 8.17
N HIS A 70 -6.08 -0.99 8.50
CA HIS A 70 -7.49 -0.67 8.28
C HIS A 70 -7.89 -0.82 6.80
N ILE A 71 -7.10 -0.24 5.88
CA ILE A 71 -7.33 -0.35 4.43
C ILE A 71 -7.29 -1.82 3.97
N MET A 72 -6.36 -2.62 4.47
CA MET A 72 -6.30 -4.05 4.17
C MET A 72 -7.55 -4.79 4.67
N THR A 73 -8.00 -4.52 5.90
CA THR A 73 -9.23 -5.13 6.42
C THR A 73 -10.46 -4.72 5.60
N LYS A 74 -10.55 -3.46 5.16
CA LYS A 74 -11.62 -2.94 4.29
C LYS A 74 -11.66 -3.67 2.93
N HIS A 75 -10.52 -3.98 2.34
CA HIS A 75 -10.45 -4.53 0.98
C HIS A 75 -10.31 -6.04 0.86
N TYR A 76 -9.73 -6.70 1.87
CA TYR A 76 -9.40 -8.13 1.84
C TYR A 76 -10.04 -8.90 3.01
N GLY A 77 -10.70 -8.21 3.95
CA GLY A 77 -11.31 -8.81 5.12
C GLY A 77 -10.33 -8.98 6.28
N LEU A 78 -10.88 -9.01 7.51
CA LEU A 78 -10.10 -9.08 8.74
C LEU A 78 -9.29 -10.38 8.86
N ILE A 79 -9.93 -11.53 8.62
CA ILE A 79 -9.29 -12.85 8.77
C ILE A 79 -8.08 -12.97 7.85
N SER A 80 -8.26 -12.67 6.55
CA SER A 80 -7.17 -12.67 5.57
C SER A 80 -6.05 -11.71 5.97
N THR A 81 -6.41 -10.49 6.40
CA THR A 81 -5.43 -9.49 6.82
C THR A 81 -4.60 -9.99 8.00
N VAL A 82 -5.24 -10.54 9.04
CA VAL A 82 -4.55 -11.08 10.23
C VAL A 82 -3.62 -12.23 9.84
N MET A 83 -4.09 -13.19 9.04
CA MET A 83 -3.27 -14.35 8.62
C MET A 83 -1.99 -13.94 7.90
N HIS A 84 -2.07 -12.98 6.98
CA HIS A 84 -0.88 -12.47 6.28
C HIS A 84 0.06 -11.69 7.21
N HIS A 85 -0.45 -11.11 8.31
CA HIS A 85 0.37 -10.41 9.30
C HIS A 85 1.05 -11.33 10.31
N ILE A 86 0.56 -12.56 10.53
CA ILE A 86 1.23 -13.54 11.40
C ILE A 86 2.67 -13.80 10.93
N GLY A 87 2.87 -13.94 9.61
CA GLY A 87 4.21 -14.10 9.03
C GLY A 87 5.12 -12.88 9.19
N PHE A 88 4.57 -11.68 9.34
CA PHE A 88 5.36 -10.48 9.67
C PHE A 88 5.74 -10.46 11.15
N VAL A 89 4.82 -10.81 12.04
CA VAL A 89 5.08 -10.90 13.49
C VAL A 89 6.14 -11.96 13.78
N PHE A 90 6.04 -13.13 13.15
CA PHE A 90 7.05 -14.18 13.27
C PHE A 90 8.44 -13.71 12.80
N ARG A 91 8.51 -13.00 11.68
CA ARG A 91 9.77 -12.39 11.20
C ARG A 91 10.31 -11.34 12.15
N LEU A 92 9.46 -10.49 12.73
CA LEU A 92 9.88 -9.48 13.70
C LEU A 92 10.52 -10.11 14.94
N VAL A 93 9.97 -11.23 15.41
CA VAL A 93 10.49 -11.96 16.59
C VAL A 93 11.77 -12.75 16.26
N THR A 94 11.84 -13.37 15.08
CA THR A 94 12.96 -14.24 14.70
C THR A 94 14.14 -13.51 14.06
N LYS A 95 13.91 -12.33 13.46
CA LYS A 95 14.92 -11.45 12.84
C LYS A 95 14.55 -9.98 13.04
N PRO A 96 14.68 -9.44 14.26
CA PRO A 96 14.40 -8.03 14.52
C PRO A 96 15.40 -7.14 13.77
N GLY A 97 14.91 -6.20 12.95
CA GLY A 97 15.74 -5.17 12.31
C GLY A 97 15.85 -5.20 10.78
N GLN A 98 15.14 -6.09 10.09
CA GLN A 98 14.82 -5.93 8.66
C GLN A 98 13.56 -5.10 8.44
#